data_AF-A0AB36JE48-F1
#
_entry.id   AF-A0AB36JE48-F1
#
_cell.length_a   1.000
_cell.length_b   1.000
_cell.length_c   1.000
_cell.angle_alpha   90.00
_cell.angle_beta   90.00
_cell.angle_gamma   90.00
#
_symmetry.space_group_name_H-M   'P 1'
#
loop_
_entity.id
_entity.type
_entity.pdbx_description
1 polymer ?
#
loop_
_entity_poly.entity_id
_entity_poly.type
_entity_poly.pdbx_seq_one_letter_code
_entity_poly.pdbx_strand_id
1 'polypeptide(L)'
;SVFEKEMDDRLQTIDDLSNQFILRRSTWALWIWEWMYFRKTQEGSDDERREAIRRKRWGDRPFKLPLLRELGNQHGKLKSVSEDFLAKEIHFEFSLVQPFNMAGLQADFEYVRPVHIRRAVFSSAVPTQVINIKGTGYSHGVDFPICGFEVPFGRG
;
A
#
# COMPACT_ATOMS: atom_id res chain seq x y z
N SER A 1 42.34 22.73 -20.01
CA SER A 1 43.68 22.34 -19.49
C SER A 1 43.73 20.82 -19.34
N VAL A 2 44.91 20.17 -19.40
CA VAL A 2 45.05 18.71 -19.12
C VAL A 2 44.55 18.39 -17.70
N PHE A 3 44.75 19.31 -16.76
CA PHE A 3 44.34 19.17 -15.36
C PHE A 3 42.81 19.15 -15.16
N GLU A 4 42.07 19.94 -15.94
CA GLU A 4 40.60 19.97 -15.86
C GLU A 4 40.01 18.64 -16.33
N LYS A 5 40.53 18.09 -17.42
CA LYS A 5 40.11 16.77 -17.91
C LYS A 5 40.38 15.67 -16.89
N GLU A 6 41.56 15.68 -16.26
CA GLU A 6 41.90 14.71 -15.22
C GLU A 6 40.97 14.83 -14.00
N MET A 7 40.57 16.05 -13.63
CA MET A 7 39.63 16.27 -12.53
C MET A 7 38.23 15.76 -12.87
N ASP A 8 37.76 16.02 -14.09
CA ASP A 8 36.46 15.53 -14.58
C ASP A 8 36.41 14.00 -14.64
N ASP A 9 37.48 13.36 -15.12
CA ASP A 9 37.57 11.88 -15.20
C ASP A 9 37.53 11.23 -13.80
N ARG A 10 38.19 11.85 -12.82
CA ARG A 10 38.13 11.39 -11.42
C ARG A 10 36.74 11.53 -10.84
N LEU A 11 36.04 12.64 -11.11
CA LEU A 11 34.66 12.84 -10.66
C LEU A 11 33.72 11.80 -11.26
N GLN A 12 33.87 11.48 -12.55
CA GLN A 12 33.09 10.41 -13.19
C GLN A 12 33.36 9.04 -12.56
N THR A 13 34.63 8.75 -12.26
CA THR A 13 35.02 7.49 -11.62
C THR A 13 34.40 7.36 -10.23
N ILE A 14 34.41 8.44 -9.44
CA ILE A 14 33.79 8.47 -8.10
C ILE A 14 32.29 8.25 -8.20
N ASP A 15 31.61 8.87 -9.16
CA ASP A 15 30.17 8.69 -9.34
C ASP A 15 29.82 7.25 -9.77
N ASP A 16 30.56 6.67 -10.72
CA ASP A 16 30.34 5.26 -11.12
C ASP A 16 30.52 4.30 -9.94
N LEU A 17 31.61 4.46 -9.17
CA LEU A 17 31.85 3.69 -7.95
C LEU A 17 30.73 3.89 -6.92
N SER A 18 30.24 5.12 -6.74
CA SER A 18 29.14 5.41 -5.80
C SER A 18 27.84 4.75 -6.24
N ASN A 19 27.55 4.74 -7.54
CA ASN A 19 26.37 4.10 -8.12
C ASN A 19 26.36 2.59 -7.88
N GLN A 20 27.54 1.95 -7.80
CA GLN A 20 27.66 0.52 -7.49
C GLN A 20 27.21 0.14 -6.06
N PHE A 21 27.31 1.07 -5.09
CA PHE A 21 26.84 0.87 -3.72
C PHE A 21 25.34 1.18 -3.54
N ILE A 22 24.64 1.53 -4.61
CA ILE A 22 23.20 1.73 -4.59
C ILE A 22 22.56 0.58 -5.36
N LEU A 23 21.87 -0.34 -4.68
CA LEU A 23 21.29 -1.55 -5.31
C LEU A 23 20.49 -1.25 -6.59
N ARG A 24 19.75 -0.13 -6.64
CA ARG A 24 18.96 0.26 -7.82
C ARG A 24 19.82 0.59 -9.05
N ARG A 25 21.06 1.07 -8.84
CA ARG A 25 21.97 1.55 -9.88
C ARG A 25 23.16 0.60 -10.11
N SER A 26 23.42 -0.30 -9.17
CA SER A 26 24.49 -1.28 -9.25
C SER A 26 24.32 -2.17 -10.48
N THR A 27 25.38 -2.27 -11.28
CA THR A 27 25.46 -3.08 -12.49
C THR A 27 26.52 -4.14 -12.29
N TRP A 28 27.78 -3.78 -12.48
CA TRP A 28 28.90 -4.70 -12.40
C TRP A 28 29.23 -5.11 -10.97
N ALA A 29 28.86 -4.34 -9.94
CA ALA A 29 29.08 -4.71 -8.54
C ALA A 29 27.96 -5.57 -7.92
N LEU A 30 26.96 -5.99 -8.72
CA LEU A 30 25.83 -6.80 -8.22
C LEU A 30 26.28 -8.10 -7.54
N TRP A 31 27.38 -8.69 -7.98
CA TRP A 31 27.92 -9.91 -7.39
C TRP A 31 28.24 -9.77 -5.89
N ILE A 32 28.64 -8.57 -5.42
CA ILE A 32 28.91 -8.30 -4.00
C ILE A 32 27.61 -8.38 -3.21
N TRP A 33 26.56 -7.73 -3.71
CA TRP A 33 25.23 -7.77 -3.11
C TRP A 33 24.69 -9.20 -3.05
N GLU A 34 24.81 -9.94 -4.14
CA GLU A 34 24.35 -11.33 -4.21
C GLU A 34 25.08 -12.22 -3.21
N TRP A 35 26.38 -12.02 -3.04
CA TRP A 35 27.15 -12.74 -2.05
C TRP A 35 26.71 -12.41 -0.61
N MET A 36 26.39 -11.15 -0.33
CA MET A 36 25.87 -10.74 0.99
C MET A 36 24.52 -11.41 1.33
N TYR A 37 23.62 -11.55 0.36
CA TYR A 37 22.25 -12.04 0.60
C TYR A 37 22.07 -13.55 0.36
N PHE A 38 22.80 -14.13 -0.59
CA PHE A 38 22.62 -15.51 -1.04
C PHE A 38 23.87 -16.39 -0.90
N ARG A 39 25.04 -15.80 -0.61
CA ARG A 39 26.34 -16.50 -0.61
C ARG A 39 26.73 -17.13 -1.95
N LYS A 40 26.09 -16.70 -3.04
CA LYS A 40 26.35 -17.13 -4.43
C LYS A 40 25.96 -16.03 -5.40
N THR A 41 26.58 -16.03 -6.58
CA THR A 41 26.18 -15.19 -7.71
C THR A 41 24.83 -15.68 -8.26
N GLN A 42 23.98 -14.77 -8.69
CA GLN A 42 22.72 -15.11 -9.36
C GLN A 42 22.89 -14.99 -10.88
N GLU A 43 22.20 -15.86 -11.61
CA GLU A 43 22.12 -15.80 -13.06
C GLU A 43 20.94 -14.91 -13.49
N GLY A 44 20.99 -14.38 -14.71
CA GLY A 44 19.94 -13.53 -15.29
C GLY A 44 20.41 -12.12 -15.62
N SER A 45 19.45 -11.29 -16.02
CA SER A 45 19.69 -9.86 -16.26
C SER A 45 19.93 -9.09 -14.97
N ASP A 46 20.62 -7.95 -15.05
CA ASP A 46 20.88 -7.11 -13.87
C ASP A 46 19.60 -6.68 -13.15
N ASP A 47 18.49 -6.47 -13.88
CA ASP A 47 17.19 -6.15 -13.30
C ASP A 47 16.61 -7.33 -12.50
N GLU A 48 16.63 -8.53 -13.06
CA GLU A 48 16.16 -9.74 -12.36
C GLU A 48 17.00 -10.01 -11.11
N ARG A 49 18.31 -9.81 -11.19
CA ARG A 49 19.26 -9.95 -10.08
C ARG A 49 18.97 -8.94 -8.97
N ARG A 50 18.75 -7.67 -9.32
CA ARG A 50 18.32 -6.61 -8.39
C ARG A 50 17.00 -6.95 -7.70
N GLU A 51 16.01 -7.44 -8.46
CA GLU A 51 14.72 -7.83 -7.92
C GLU A 51 14.80 -9.05 -7.00
N ALA A 52 15.66 -10.02 -7.31
CA ALA A 52 15.90 -11.16 -6.43
C ALA A 52 16.43 -10.70 -5.06
N ILE A 53 17.42 -9.79 -5.04
CA ILE A 53 17.96 -9.21 -3.80
C ILE A 53 16.87 -8.45 -3.03
N ARG A 54 16.04 -7.64 -3.72
CA ARG A 54 14.92 -6.93 -3.09
C ARG A 54 13.95 -7.90 -2.42
N ARG A 55 13.52 -8.94 -3.15
CA ARG A 55 12.63 -9.99 -2.63
C ARG A 55 13.23 -10.68 -1.41
N LYS A 56 14.51 -11.05 -1.46
CA LYS A 56 15.21 -11.66 -0.31
C LYS A 56 15.17 -10.76 0.94
N ARG A 57 15.46 -9.47 0.76
CA ARG A 57 15.38 -8.47 1.83
C ARG A 57 13.98 -8.35 2.43
N TRP A 58 12.93 -8.55 1.64
CA TRP A 58 11.55 -8.55 2.14
C TRP A 58 11.19 -9.79 2.94
N GLY A 59 11.66 -10.97 2.51
CA GLY A 59 11.44 -12.21 3.24
C GLY A 59 12.01 -12.19 4.66
N ASP A 60 13.10 -11.45 4.88
CA ASP A 60 13.73 -11.31 6.20
C ASP A 60 13.02 -10.28 7.10
N ARG A 61 12.08 -9.49 6.57
CA ARG A 61 11.33 -8.49 7.35
C ARG A 61 10.17 -9.14 8.11
N PRO A 62 9.84 -8.66 9.31
CA PRO A 62 8.68 -9.14 10.03
C PRO A 62 7.40 -8.81 9.26
N PHE A 63 6.51 -9.80 9.14
CA PHE A 63 5.21 -9.64 8.52
C PHE A 63 4.32 -8.72 9.38
N LYS A 64 4.35 -7.41 9.08
CA LYS A 64 3.65 -6.35 9.81
C LYS A 64 3.08 -5.32 8.83
N LEU A 65 2.16 -4.49 9.31
CA LEU A 65 1.51 -3.46 8.51
C LEU A 65 2.46 -2.54 7.70
N PRO A 66 3.63 -2.11 8.20
CA PRO A 66 4.56 -1.31 7.40
C PRO A 66 5.07 -2.05 6.14
N LEU A 67 5.40 -3.33 6.26
CA LEU A 67 5.81 -4.16 5.12
C LEU A 67 4.68 -4.25 4.09
N LEU A 68 3.45 -4.53 4.55
CA LEU A 68 2.30 -4.62 3.66
C LEU A 68 2.03 -3.29 2.94
N ARG A 69 2.17 -2.15 3.64
CA ARG A 69 2.02 -0.82 3.01
C ARG A 69 3.10 -0.55 1.96
N GLU A 70 4.35 -0.91 2.24
CA GLU A 70 5.44 -0.78 1.26
C GLU A 70 5.18 -1.64 0.03
N LEU A 71 4.80 -2.90 0.25
CA LEU A 71 4.51 -3.88 -0.79
C LEU A 71 3.35 -3.40 -1.68
N GLY A 72 2.24 -2.93 -1.09
CA GLY A 72 1.13 -2.35 -1.84
C GLY A 72 1.53 -1.10 -2.64
N ASN A 73 2.27 -0.16 -2.03
CA ASN A 73 2.70 1.07 -2.69
C ASN A 73 3.68 0.85 -3.85
N GLN A 74 4.45 -0.25 -3.82
CA GLN A 74 5.34 -0.59 -4.93
C GLN A 74 4.57 -0.98 -6.20
N HIS A 75 3.37 -1.55 -6.06
CA HIS A 75 2.59 -2.04 -7.18
C HIS A 75 1.45 -1.11 -7.61
N GLY A 76 1.17 -0.04 -6.86
CA GLY A 76 0.17 0.96 -7.22
C GLY A 76 -0.09 1.98 -6.13
N LYS A 77 -1.08 2.87 -6.34
CA LYS A 77 -1.45 3.89 -5.36
C LYS A 77 -2.35 3.30 -4.27
N LEU A 78 -1.73 2.81 -3.20
CA LEU A 78 -2.42 2.21 -2.06
C LEU A 78 -3.22 3.24 -1.28
N LYS A 79 -4.47 2.91 -0.95
CA LYS A 79 -5.35 3.72 -0.11
C LYS A 79 -5.39 3.17 1.32
N SER A 80 -5.61 1.87 1.47
CA SER A 80 -5.66 1.24 2.78
C SER A 80 -5.21 -0.23 2.74
N VAL A 81 -4.81 -0.74 3.91
CA VAL A 81 -4.56 -2.17 4.13
C VAL A 81 -5.29 -2.55 5.41
N SER A 82 -6.09 -3.61 5.34
CA SER A 82 -6.79 -4.18 6.48
C SER A 82 -6.65 -5.70 6.52
N GLU A 83 -6.92 -6.28 7.68
CA GLU A 83 -6.91 -7.72 7.89
C GLU A 83 -8.31 -8.18 8.27
N ASP A 84 -8.80 -9.21 7.60
CA ASP A 84 -9.93 -10.00 8.06
C ASP A 84 -9.38 -11.18 8.87
N PHE A 85 -9.46 -11.06 10.20
CA PHE A 85 -8.94 -12.08 11.13
C PHE A 85 -9.69 -13.41 11.06
N LEU A 86 -10.99 -13.39 10.70
CA LEU A 86 -11.81 -14.60 10.63
C LEU A 86 -11.53 -15.36 9.34
N ALA A 87 -11.52 -14.66 8.21
CA ALA A 87 -11.16 -15.23 6.92
C ALA A 87 -9.65 -15.52 6.82
N LYS A 88 -8.84 -14.88 7.66
CA LYS A 88 -7.36 -14.87 7.63
C LYS A 88 -6.85 -14.30 6.31
N GLU A 89 -7.41 -13.17 5.89
CA GLU A 89 -7.14 -12.52 4.62
C GLU A 89 -6.60 -11.11 4.82
N ILE A 90 -5.69 -10.69 3.93
CA ILE A 90 -5.17 -9.32 3.91
C ILE A 90 -5.80 -8.59 2.74
N HIS A 91 -6.49 -7.49 3.02
CA HIS A 91 -7.17 -6.67 2.02
C HIS A 91 -6.31 -5.46 1.68
N PHE A 92 -6.00 -5.31 0.40
CA PHE A 92 -5.36 -4.11 -0.14
C PHE A 92 -6.40 -3.32 -0.93
N GLU A 93 -6.62 -2.08 -0.54
CA GLU A 93 -7.52 -1.17 -1.23
C GLU A 93 -6.69 -0.15 -2.03
N PHE A 94 -6.89 -0.10 -3.34
CA PHE A 94 -6.18 0.79 -4.25
C PHE A 94 -7.03 1.96 -4.72
N SER A 95 -6.37 3.07 -5.03
CA SER A 95 -6.99 4.19 -5.72
C SER A 95 -7.14 3.89 -7.21
N LEU A 96 -8.29 4.24 -7.79
CA LEU A 96 -8.54 4.14 -9.23
C LEU A 96 -7.77 5.19 -10.08
N VAL A 97 -7.05 6.11 -9.44
CA VAL A 97 -6.29 7.15 -10.14
C VAL A 97 -5.15 6.56 -10.97
N GLN A 98 -4.61 5.41 -10.58
CA GLN A 98 -3.50 4.75 -11.28
C GLN A 98 -3.76 3.24 -11.38
N PRO A 99 -3.48 2.60 -12.52
CA PRO A 99 -3.51 1.15 -12.61
C PRO A 99 -2.48 0.55 -11.64
N PHE A 100 -2.80 -0.60 -11.06
CA PHE A 100 -1.89 -1.34 -10.18
C PHE A 100 -1.57 -2.72 -10.75
N ASN A 101 -0.35 -3.20 -10.49
CA ASN A 101 0.11 -4.51 -10.94
C ASN A 101 -0.33 -5.61 -9.97
N MET A 102 -1.53 -6.18 -10.19
CA MET A 102 -2.06 -7.25 -9.35
C MET A 102 -1.19 -8.52 -9.38
N ALA A 103 -0.65 -8.90 -10.54
CA ALA A 103 0.13 -10.13 -10.67
C ALA A 103 1.46 -10.05 -9.90
N GLY A 104 2.17 -8.92 -10.02
CA GLY A 104 3.39 -8.66 -9.26
C GLY A 104 3.13 -8.60 -7.76
N LEU A 105 2.09 -7.89 -7.35
CA LEU A 105 1.67 -7.78 -5.96
C LEU A 105 1.36 -9.15 -5.33
N GLN A 106 0.64 -10.01 -6.06
CA GLN A 106 0.32 -11.36 -5.60
C GLN A 106 1.59 -12.19 -5.41
N ALA A 107 2.52 -12.17 -6.37
CA ALA A 107 3.77 -12.93 -6.28
C ALA A 107 4.62 -12.50 -5.09
N ASP A 108 4.76 -11.19 -4.88
CA ASP A 108 5.53 -10.64 -3.78
C ASP A 108 4.86 -10.88 -2.42
N PHE A 109 3.53 -10.79 -2.36
CA PHE A 109 2.78 -11.13 -1.15
C PHE A 109 2.97 -12.60 -0.76
N GLU A 110 2.82 -13.53 -1.72
CA GLU A 110 3.02 -14.96 -1.47
C GLU A 110 4.44 -15.28 -0.97
N TYR A 111 5.45 -14.55 -1.44
CA TYR A 111 6.82 -14.72 -0.98
C TYR A 111 7.01 -14.41 0.51
N VAL A 112 6.31 -13.39 1.03
CA VAL A 112 6.41 -12.97 2.44
C VAL A 112 5.29 -13.55 3.31
N ARG A 113 4.31 -14.25 2.72
CA ARG A 113 3.09 -14.69 3.41
C ARG A 113 3.41 -15.70 4.51
N PRO A 114 2.96 -15.46 5.75
CA PRO A 114 3.08 -16.44 6.81
C PRO A 114 1.99 -17.51 6.66
N VAL A 115 2.28 -18.70 7.21
CA VAL A 115 1.39 -19.88 7.12
C VAL A 115 -0.03 -19.63 7.66
N HIS A 116 -0.19 -18.73 8.63
CA HIS A 116 -1.49 -18.46 9.23
C HIS A 116 -2.38 -17.52 8.39
N ILE A 117 -1.89 -16.95 7.29
CA ILE A 117 -2.67 -16.10 6.38
C ILE A 117 -2.99 -16.89 5.11
N ARG A 118 -4.26 -16.88 4.70
CA ARG A 118 -4.74 -17.68 3.57
C ARG A 118 -4.40 -17.05 2.24
N ARG A 119 -4.68 -15.76 2.05
CA ARG A 119 -4.46 -15.03 0.79
C ARG A 119 -4.52 -13.52 0.97
N ALA A 120 -4.09 -12.82 -0.06
CA ALA A 120 -4.39 -11.41 -0.26
C ALA A 120 -5.67 -11.26 -1.10
N VAL A 121 -6.40 -10.18 -0.83
CA VAL A 121 -7.56 -9.73 -1.60
C VAL A 121 -7.30 -8.31 -2.06
N PHE A 122 -7.53 -8.04 -3.33
CA PHE A 122 -7.29 -6.73 -3.93
C PHE A 122 -8.61 -6.10 -4.33
N SER A 123 -8.82 -4.86 -3.90
CA SER A 123 -10.00 -4.08 -4.25
C SER A 123 -9.60 -2.67 -4.67
N SER A 124 -10.49 -2.00 -5.39
CA SER A 124 -10.33 -0.62 -5.79
C SER A 124 -11.44 0.24 -5.22
N ALA A 125 -11.08 1.36 -4.59
CA ALA A 125 -12.03 2.29 -4.04
C ALA A 125 -12.60 3.20 -5.13
N VAL A 126 -13.92 3.14 -5.34
CA VAL A 126 -14.63 4.16 -6.10
C VAL A 126 -14.80 5.39 -5.21
N PRO A 127 -14.48 6.62 -5.69
CA PRO A 127 -14.71 7.82 -4.90
C PRO A 127 -16.21 7.96 -4.59
N THR A 128 -16.56 8.03 -3.31
CA THR A 128 -17.93 8.26 -2.86
C THR A 128 -18.37 9.67 -3.26
N GLN A 129 -19.42 9.78 -4.09
CA GLN A 129 -20.07 11.05 -4.36
C GLN A 129 -20.98 11.41 -3.19
N VAL A 130 -20.78 12.59 -2.60
CA VAL A 130 -21.63 13.10 -1.52
C VAL A 130 -22.88 13.73 -2.15
N ILE A 131 -24.04 13.14 -1.90
CA ILE A 131 -25.33 13.71 -2.31
C ILE A 131 -25.79 14.65 -1.18
N ASN A 132 -25.73 15.96 -1.41
CA ASN A 132 -26.25 16.95 -0.47
C ASN A 132 -27.77 17.07 -0.63
N ILE A 133 -28.52 16.52 0.33
CA ILE A 133 -29.98 16.65 0.39
C ILE A 133 -30.31 17.88 1.25
N LYS A 134 -30.95 18.90 0.66
CA LYS A 134 -31.55 20.02 1.39
C LYS A 134 -33.07 19.88 1.32
N GLY A 135 -33.74 19.82 2.48
CA GLY A 135 -35.19 19.81 2.59
C GLY A 135 -35.67 20.96 3.48
N THR A 136 -36.74 21.64 3.07
CA THR A 136 -37.46 22.59 3.92
C THR A 136 -38.57 21.85 4.66
N GLY A 137 -38.48 21.80 5.99
CA GLY A 137 -39.52 21.23 6.84
C GLY A 137 -40.62 22.27 7.08
N TYR A 138 -41.86 21.94 6.71
CA TYR A 138 -43.03 22.71 7.12
C TYR A 138 -43.74 21.96 8.25
N SER A 139 -43.85 22.58 9.42
CA SER A 139 -44.64 22.08 10.53
C SER A 139 -45.97 22.84 10.59
N HIS A 140 -47.08 22.12 10.63
CA HIS A 140 -48.38 22.69 10.97
C HIS A 140 -48.83 22.09 12.29
N GLY A 141 -49.05 22.93 13.30
CA GLY A 141 -49.68 22.53 14.55
C GLY A 141 -51.18 22.37 14.32
N VAL A 142 -51.73 21.20 14.63
CA VAL A 142 -53.17 20.95 14.60
C VAL A 142 -53.60 20.65 16.03
N ASP A 143 -54.31 21.59 16.64
CA ASP A 143 -54.96 21.36 17.92
C ASP A 143 -56.27 20.62 17.68
N PHE A 144 -56.32 19.36 18.11
CA PHE A 144 -57.57 18.60 18.12
C PHE A 144 -58.36 18.94 19.38
N PRO A 145 -59.62 19.41 19.28
CA PRO A 145 -60.48 19.51 20.45
C PRO A 145 -60.80 18.09 20.94
N ILE A 146 -60.43 17.79 22.18
CA ILE A 146 -60.84 16.55 22.86
C ILE A 146 -62.34 16.66 23.14
N CYS A 147 -63.17 16.01 22.32
CA CYS A 147 -64.57 15.79 22.66
C CYS A 147 -64.66 14.67 23.72
N GLY A 148 -65.24 14.97 24.88
CA GLY A 148 -65.69 13.95 25.85
C GLY A 148 -65.13 14.01 27.26
N PHE A 149 -64.51 15.10 27.71
CA PHE A 149 -64.12 15.24 29.12
C PHE A 149 -65.27 15.87 29.94
N GLU A 150 -66.23 15.06 30.37
CA GLU A 150 -67.15 15.44 31.45
C GLU A 150 -66.40 15.40 32.78
N VAL A 151 -66.21 16.57 33.40
CA VAL A 151 -65.64 16.68 34.74
C VAL A 151 -66.75 16.42 35.76
N PRO A 152 -66.66 15.41 36.64
CA PRO A 152 -67.66 15.24 37.68
C PRO A 152 -67.47 16.34 38.73
N PHE A 153 -68.46 17.23 38.85
CA PHE A 153 -68.56 18.14 39.99
C PHE A 153 -68.71 17.30 41.28
N GLY A 154 -67.68 17.30 42.11
CA GLY A 154 -67.71 16.72 43.45
C GLY A 154 -68.75 17.45 44.32
N ARG A 155 -69.56 16.68 45.05
CA ARG A 155 -70.46 17.18 46.08
C ARG A 155 -69.66 17.79 47.24
N GLY A 156 -70.06 19.00 47.63
CA GLY A 156 -69.74 19.66 48.89
C GLY A 156 -70.78 20.73 49.13
#